data_AF-A0A1I8GSR7-F1
#
_entry.id   AF-A0A1I8GSR7-F1
#
_cell.length_a   1.000
_cell.length_b   1.000
_cell.length_c   1.000
_cell.angle_alpha   90.00
_cell.angle_beta   90.00
_cell.angle_gamma   90.00
#
_symmetry.space_group_name_H-M   'P 1'
#
loop_
_entity.id
_entity.type
_entity.pdbx_description
1 polymer ?
#
loop_
_entity_poly.entity_id
_entity_poly.type
_entity_poly.pdbx_seq_one_letter_code
_entity_poly.pdbx_strand_id
1 'polypeptide(L)'
;MPSELELSLLLQSTLTKAGFVKARAALQAAVADALQGILRSRRDSFPGIYIVGSYSEGWGNSLTKADGRTDAESDIDVMKLFQGRLYHIRGSCQCCDRKEKELVDCKDGHIRIGGFATNPAKASSGTPLRPAVDEVDACRVCCYPPIAPLLPHRISSSNISPSVLNTLQGELSKSPCHVVHAAPPRQAGKQLRVSTTFLEKLLLRGLSTLQGQLFVTLKYLVK
;
A
#
# COMPACT_ATOMS: atom_id res chain seq x y z
N MET A 1 -14.25 -0.99 -39.72
CA MET A 1 -13.99 -0.66 -38.30
C MET A 1 -13.31 -1.86 -37.67
N PRO A 2 -12.23 -1.70 -36.90
CA PRO A 2 -11.61 -2.83 -36.20
C PRO A 2 -12.59 -3.40 -35.17
N SER A 3 -12.54 -4.72 -34.96
CA SER A 3 -13.27 -5.43 -33.92
C SER A 3 -12.72 -5.11 -32.52
N GLU A 4 -13.52 -5.36 -31.48
CA GLU A 4 -13.11 -5.17 -30.08
C GLU A 4 -11.87 -6.02 -29.71
N LEU A 5 -11.77 -7.22 -30.28
CA LEU A 5 -10.61 -8.10 -30.10
C LEU A 5 -9.35 -7.49 -30.73
N GLU A 6 -9.45 -6.97 -31.95
CA GLU A 6 -8.33 -6.31 -32.63
C GLU A 6 -7.88 -5.06 -31.86
N LEU A 7 -8.82 -4.27 -31.34
CA LEU A 7 -8.52 -3.11 -30.49
C LEU A 7 -7.83 -3.52 -29.19
N SER A 8 -8.28 -4.59 -28.54
CA SER A 8 -7.69 -5.10 -27.30
C SER A 8 -6.26 -5.60 -27.51
N LEU A 9 -6.02 -6.35 -28.60
CA LEU A 9 -4.68 -6.84 -28.96
C LEU A 9 -3.76 -5.69 -29.36
N LEU A 10 -4.27 -4.69 -30.08
CA LEU A 10 -3.52 -3.49 -30.43
C LEU A 10 -3.11 -2.71 -29.18
N LEU A 11 -4.03 -2.52 -28.23
CA LEU A 11 -3.76 -1.87 -26.95
C LEU A 11 -2.69 -2.62 -26.17
N GLN A 12 -2.84 -3.93 -25.99
CA GLN A 12 -1.85 -4.77 -25.31
C GLN A 12 -0.47 -4.68 -25.96
N SER A 13 -0.40 -4.77 -27.29
CA SER A 13 0.85 -4.63 -28.05
C SER A 13 1.49 -3.26 -27.84
N THR A 14 0.67 -2.20 -27.84
CA THR A 14 1.13 -0.82 -27.67
C THR A 14 1.66 -0.58 -26.27
N LEU A 15 0.94 -1.02 -25.24
CA LEU A 15 1.39 -0.94 -23.85
C LEU A 15 2.68 -1.73 -23.62
N THR A 16 2.79 -2.92 -24.23
CA THR A 16 4.01 -3.73 -24.16
C THR A 16 5.20 -3.00 -24.80
N LYS A 17 5.02 -2.41 -25.99
CA LYS A 17 6.06 -1.61 -26.68
C LYS A 17 6.43 -0.34 -25.90
N ALA A 18 5.46 0.29 -25.23
CA ALA A 18 5.69 1.42 -24.34
C ALA A 18 6.38 1.04 -23.02
N GLY A 19 6.58 -0.26 -22.76
CA GLY A 19 7.32 -0.75 -21.60
C GLY A 19 6.47 -1.09 -20.38
N PHE A 20 5.13 -1.14 -20.50
CA PHE A 20 4.26 -1.67 -19.45
C PHE A 20 4.33 -3.18 -19.38
N VAL A 21 5.46 -3.67 -18.89
CA VAL A 21 5.76 -5.09 -18.74
C VAL A 21 6.21 -5.37 -17.32
N LYS A 22 5.96 -6.59 -16.85
CA LYS A 22 6.29 -7.01 -15.48
C LYS A 22 7.74 -6.72 -15.08
N ALA A 23 8.68 -6.91 -16.01
CA ALA A 23 10.09 -6.63 -15.76
C ALA A 23 10.37 -5.15 -15.41
N ARG A 24 9.69 -4.20 -16.07
CA ARG A 24 9.85 -2.77 -15.80
C ARG A 24 9.17 -2.36 -14.49
N ALA A 25 7.98 -2.89 -14.21
CA ALA A 25 7.32 -2.70 -12.92
C ALA A 25 8.16 -3.25 -11.76
N ALA A 26 8.81 -4.40 -11.94
CA ALA A 26 9.73 -4.97 -10.96
C ALA A 26 10.98 -4.10 -10.75
N LEU A 27 11.53 -3.51 -11.81
CA LEU A 27 12.65 -2.56 -11.69
C LEU A 27 12.24 -1.33 -10.87
N GLN A 28 11.06 -0.76 -11.14
CA GLN A 28 10.56 0.37 -10.36
C GLN A 28 10.34 0.01 -8.89
N ALA A 29 9.75 -1.16 -8.62
CA ALA A 29 9.59 -1.69 -7.27
C ALA A 29 10.95 -1.79 -6.54
N ALA A 30 12.00 -2.27 -7.23
CA ALA A 30 13.34 -2.35 -6.67
C ALA A 30 13.95 -0.97 -6.39
N VAL A 31 13.70 0.04 -7.24
CA VAL A 31 14.12 1.43 -6.98
C VAL A 31 13.44 1.98 -5.71
N ALA A 32 12.15 1.71 -5.51
CA ALA A 32 11.45 2.12 -4.30
C ALA A 32 12.00 1.42 -3.04
N ASP A 33 12.35 0.13 -3.14
CA ASP A 33 12.97 -0.61 -2.03
C ASP A 33 14.37 -0.05 -1.70
N ALA A 34 15.17 0.28 -2.72
CA ALA A 34 16.47 0.91 -2.55
C ALA A 34 16.33 2.30 -1.88
N LEU A 35 15.37 3.12 -2.31
CA LEU A 35 15.08 4.41 -1.69
C LEU A 35 14.70 4.24 -0.21
N GLN A 36 13.83 3.27 0.11
CA GLN A 36 13.50 2.96 1.50
C GLN A 36 14.75 2.60 2.31
N GLY A 37 15.63 1.77 1.75
CA GLY A 37 16.91 1.41 2.37
C GLY A 37 17.77 2.62 2.66
N ILE A 38 17.96 3.49 1.65
CA ILE A 38 18.72 4.74 1.78
C ILE A 38 18.13 5.64 2.86
N LEU A 39 16.81 5.82 2.90
CA LEU A 39 16.16 6.68 3.90
C LEU A 39 16.32 6.14 5.33
N ARG A 40 16.28 4.82 5.51
CA ARG A 40 16.56 4.19 6.80
C ARG A 40 18.02 4.34 7.22
N SER A 41 18.95 4.42 6.27
CA SER A 41 20.37 4.64 6.53
C SER A 41 20.73 6.12 6.74
N ARG A 42 19.92 7.08 6.25
CA ARG A 42 20.25 8.52 6.18
C ARG A 42 19.62 9.41 7.26
N ARG A 43 19.08 8.84 8.34
CA ARG A 43 18.64 9.60 9.53
C ARG A 43 19.17 8.92 10.78
N ASP A 44 19.27 9.66 11.88
CA ASP A 44 19.54 9.18 13.24
C ASP A 44 18.61 8.02 13.67
N SER A 45 18.85 6.82 13.12
CA SER A 45 18.35 5.51 13.54
C SER A 45 16.84 5.36 13.68
N PHE A 46 16.01 5.89 12.77
CA PHE A 46 14.57 5.57 12.77
C PHE A 46 14.24 4.42 11.80
N PRO A 47 14.20 3.14 12.26
CA PRO A 47 13.92 1.99 11.41
C PRO A 47 12.47 1.96 10.88
N GLY A 48 11.58 2.77 11.45
CA GLY A 48 10.16 2.81 11.13
C GLY A 48 9.78 3.53 9.84
N ILE A 49 10.73 3.84 8.94
CA ILE A 49 10.44 4.50 7.65
C ILE A 49 10.06 3.45 6.62
N TYR A 50 8.94 3.64 5.92
CA TYR A 50 8.52 2.79 4.81
C TYR A 50 8.10 3.64 3.61
N ILE A 51 8.52 3.24 2.42
CA ILE A 51 7.97 3.77 1.17
C ILE A 51 6.74 2.94 0.85
N VAL A 52 5.59 3.60 0.79
CA VAL A 52 4.28 2.98 0.61
C VAL A 52 3.56 3.63 -0.58
N GLY A 53 2.30 3.24 -0.79
CA GLY A 53 1.49 3.80 -1.84
C GLY A 53 2.06 3.56 -3.24
N SER A 54 1.61 4.39 -4.16
CA SER A 54 1.57 4.00 -5.57
C SER A 54 2.95 3.95 -6.24
N TYR A 55 3.88 4.79 -5.78
CA TYR A 55 5.28 4.76 -6.18
C TYR A 55 5.95 3.40 -5.85
N SER A 56 5.61 2.82 -4.69
CA SER A 56 6.24 1.60 -4.16
C SER A 56 5.74 0.30 -4.80
N GLU A 57 4.60 0.34 -5.49
CA GLU A 57 3.88 -0.84 -6.00
C GLU A 57 4.44 -1.34 -7.34
N GLY A 58 5.26 -0.54 -8.03
CA GLY A 58 5.83 -0.85 -9.34
C GLY A 58 4.87 -0.60 -10.50
N TRP A 59 3.63 -1.09 -10.44
CA TRP A 59 2.60 -0.76 -11.43
C TRP A 59 1.85 0.54 -11.11
N GLY A 60 1.84 0.91 -9.83
CA GLY A 60 1.09 2.04 -9.30
C GLY A 60 1.69 3.40 -9.54
N ASN A 61 2.86 3.55 -10.18
CA ASN A 61 3.49 4.86 -10.29
C ASN A 61 2.53 5.92 -10.86
N SER A 62 2.54 7.15 -10.35
CA SER A 62 1.82 8.22 -11.04
C SER A 62 2.57 8.51 -12.35
N LEU A 63 1.90 8.23 -13.46
CA LEU A 63 2.45 8.43 -14.79
C LEU A 63 1.90 9.74 -15.37
N THR A 64 2.77 10.57 -15.97
CA THR A 64 2.31 11.70 -16.78
C THR A 64 1.57 11.26 -18.04
N LYS A 65 1.98 10.09 -18.58
CA LYS A 65 1.58 9.58 -19.88
C LYS A 65 1.67 8.06 -19.89
N ALA A 66 0.96 7.43 -20.82
CA ALA A 66 1.11 6.01 -21.12
C ALA A 66 2.45 5.67 -21.82
N ASP A 67 3.53 6.43 -21.59
CA ASP A 67 4.89 6.10 -22.05
C ASP A 67 5.81 5.68 -20.88
N GLY A 68 5.25 5.55 -19.67
CA GLY A 68 5.96 5.12 -18.47
C GLY A 68 6.73 6.22 -17.75
N ARG A 69 6.66 7.48 -18.22
CA ARG A 69 7.28 8.60 -17.51
C ARG A 69 6.55 8.89 -16.20
N THR A 70 7.31 8.99 -15.12
CA THR A 70 6.81 9.38 -13.80
C THR A 70 6.38 10.84 -13.83
N ASP A 71 5.25 11.12 -13.19
CA ASP A 71 4.76 12.48 -13.01
C ASP A 71 5.74 13.32 -12.19
N ALA A 72 5.96 14.57 -12.60
CA ALA A 72 6.75 15.52 -11.82
C ALA A 72 6.08 15.83 -10.48
N GLU A 73 4.74 15.77 -10.45
CA GLU A 73 3.90 15.86 -9.26
C GLU A 73 3.61 14.47 -8.67
N SER A 74 4.38 13.43 -9.04
CA SER A 74 4.25 12.12 -8.39
C SER A 74 4.78 12.21 -6.98
N ASP A 75 3.89 12.39 -6.02
CA ASP A 75 4.20 12.35 -4.61
C ASP A 75 4.67 10.94 -4.20
N ILE A 76 5.73 10.87 -3.40
CA ILE A 76 6.17 9.65 -2.74
C ILE A 76 5.51 9.58 -1.36
N ASP A 77 4.68 8.58 -1.14
CA ASP A 77 4.11 8.32 0.18
C ASP A 77 5.17 7.69 1.11
N VAL A 78 5.50 8.39 2.19
CA VAL A 78 6.42 7.93 3.22
C VAL A 78 5.66 7.69 4.52
N MET A 79 5.54 6.43 4.91
CA MET A 79 4.96 6.09 6.21
C MET A 79 6.04 6.09 7.30
N LYS A 80 5.75 6.79 8.40
CA LYS A 80 6.55 6.75 9.64
C LYS A 80 5.81 5.96 10.70
N LEU A 81 6.31 4.75 10.98
CA LEU A 81 5.76 3.88 12.00
C LEU A 81 6.36 4.18 13.38
N PHE A 82 5.59 4.83 14.24
CA PHE A 82 6.03 5.15 15.59
C PHE A 82 5.98 3.92 16.51
N GLN A 83 7.01 3.75 17.33
CA GLN A 83 7.10 2.68 18.33
C GLN A 83 6.36 2.99 19.64
N GLY A 84 5.56 4.05 19.69
CA GLY A 84 4.86 4.48 20.91
C GLY A 84 3.78 3.50 21.37
N ARG A 85 2.52 3.93 21.35
CA ARG A 85 1.41 3.08 21.82
C ARG A 85 1.19 1.89 20.87
N LEU A 86 1.12 0.69 21.45
CA LEU A 86 0.69 -0.53 20.76
C LEU A 86 -0.81 -0.72 20.98
N TYR A 87 -1.57 -0.87 19.90
CA TYR A 87 -3.01 -1.15 19.96
C TYR A 87 -3.30 -2.64 19.90
N HIS A 88 -4.26 -3.06 20.72
CA HIS A 88 -4.72 -4.45 20.79
C HIS A 88 -6.17 -4.55 20.33
N ILE A 89 -6.43 -5.23 19.22
CA ILE A 89 -7.81 -5.38 18.71
C ILE A 89 -8.55 -6.46 19.49
N ARG A 90 -9.74 -6.11 20.00
CA ARG A 90 -10.65 -7.03 20.69
C ARG A 90 -11.01 -8.20 19.75
N GLY A 91 -10.86 -9.42 20.25
CA GLY A 91 -11.18 -10.65 19.51
C GLY A 91 -10.13 -11.10 18.47
N SER A 92 -9.08 -10.31 18.22
CA SER A 92 -7.96 -10.72 17.34
C SER A 92 -6.62 -10.79 18.07
N CYS A 93 -6.41 -9.95 19.09
CA CYS A 93 -5.18 -9.91 19.86
C CYS A 93 -4.93 -11.22 20.65
N GLN A 94 -3.70 -11.73 20.56
CA GLN A 94 -3.22 -12.93 21.26
C GLN A 94 -2.15 -12.64 22.33
N CYS A 95 -1.83 -11.36 22.62
CA CYS A 95 -0.77 -10.99 23.58
C CYS A 95 -1.18 -11.30 25.03
N CYS A 96 -0.32 -11.98 25.81
CA CYS A 96 -0.64 -12.41 27.17
C CYS A 96 -0.85 -11.26 28.18
N ASP A 97 -0.08 -10.17 28.06
CA ASP A 97 0.03 -9.12 29.10
C ASP A 97 -0.96 -7.96 28.93
N ARG A 98 -1.97 -8.10 28.07
CA ARG A 98 -2.90 -7.02 27.73
C ARG A 98 -3.94 -6.80 28.83
N LYS A 99 -4.21 -5.55 29.20
CA LYS A 99 -5.35 -5.25 30.07
C LYS A 99 -6.62 -5.12 29.23
N GLU A 100 -7.74 -5.62 29.76
CA GLU A 100 -9.05 -5.55 29.08
C GLU A 100 -9.43 -4.11 28.66
N LYS A 101 -9.02 -3.12 29.47
CA LYS A 101 -9.24 -1.68 29.24
C LYS A 101 -8.41 -1.11 28.08
N GLU A 102 -7.39 -1.82 27.62
CA GLU A 102 -6.49 -1.42 26.53
C GLU A 102 -6.94 -1.98 25.17
N LEU A 103 -7.93 -2.89 25.17
CA LEU A 103 -8.50 -3.44 23.95
C LEU A 103 -9.35 -2.39 23.23
N VAL A 104 -9.17 -2.31 21.92
CA VAL A 104 -9.93 -1.44 21.04
C VAL A 104 -10.87 -2.25 20.16
N ASP A 105 -12.08 -1.73 19.96
CA ASP A 105 -13.03 -2.33 19.02
C ASP A 105 -12.62 -1.97 17.59
N CYS A 106 -12.60 -2.98 16.72
CA CYS A 106 -12.39 -2.81 15.28
C CYS A 106 -13.69 -3.13 14.54
N LYS A 107 -14.21 -2.16 13.78
CA LYS A 107 -15.40 -2.33 12.94
C LYS A 107 -15.08 -1.81 11.54
N ASP A 108 -15.39 -2.61 10.52
CA ASP A 108 -15.21 -2.25 9.10
C ASP A 108 -13.78 -1.74 8.80
N GLY A 109 -12.78 -2.40 9.38
CA GLY A 109 -11.36 -2.03 9.23
C GLY A 109 -10.92 -0.79 10.01
N HIS A 110 -11.76 -0.24 10.90
CA HIS A 110 -11.45 0.96 11.69
C HIS A 110 -11.47 0.66 13.18
N ILE A 111 -10.44 1.11 13.90
CA ILE A 111 -10.40 1.10 15.36
C ILE A 111 -10.95 2.41 15.91
N ARG A 112 -11.75 2.32 16.98
CA ARG A 112 -12.38 3.50 17.62
C ARG A 112 -11.46 4.08 18.68
N ILE A 113 -10.80 5.20 18.35
CA ILE A 113 -9.94 5.94 19.28
C ILE A 113 -10.08 7.44 18.96
N GLY A 114 -10.39 8.23 19.99
CA GLY A 114 -10.45 9.69 19.91
C GLY A 114 -9.11 10.37 20.19
N GLY A 115 -9.04 11.67 19.89
CA GLY A 115 -7.89 12.53 20.27
C GLY A 115 -6.86 12.72 19.16
N PHE A 116 -7.23 12.49 17.91
CA PHE A 116 -6.34 12.55 16.77
C PHE A 116 -6.67 13.68 15.80
N ALA A 117 -5.64 14.26 15.19
CA ALA A 117 -5.81 15.26 14.13
C ALA A 117 -6.49 14.65 12.89
N THR A 118 -7.29 15.47 12.21
CA THR A 118 -8.13 15.07 11.07
C THR A 118 -7.34 14.78 9.80
N ASN A 119 -6.21 15.47 9.60
CA ASN A 119 -5.33 15.33 8.43
C ASN A 119 -3.93 14.90 8.89
N PRO A 120 -3.51 13.63 8.70
CA PRO A 120 -2.21 13.16 9.17
C PRO A 120 -1.08 13.39 8.17
N ALA A 121 -1.40 13.55 6.88
CA ALA A 121 -0.41 13.62 5.82
C ALA A 121 0.25 14.99 5.84
N LYS A 122 1.57 15.01 5.99
CA LYS A 122 2.40 16.22 5.90
C LYS A 122 3.01 16.23 4.51
N ALA A 123 2.35 16.94 3.61
CA ALA A 123 2.84 17.15 2.26
C ALA A 123 4.08 18.05 2.28
N SER A 124 5.08 17.68 1.48
CA SER A 124 6.26 18.50 1.26
C SER A 124 6.53 18.60 -0.23
N SER A 125 6.61 19.82 -0.73
CA SER A 125 6.81 20.08 -2.16
C SER A 125 8.14 19.52 -2.66
N GLY A 126 8.12 19.10 -3.93
CA GLY A 126 9.31 18.66 -4.65
C GLY A 126 10.29 19.81 -4.87
N THR A 127 11.57 19.44 -5.03
CA THR A 127 12.66 20.34 -5.44
C THR A 127 13.47 19.66 -6.54
N PRO A 128 14.38 20.35 -7.23
CA PRO A 128 15.27 19.70 -8.20
C PRO A 128 16.12 18.55 -7.62
N LEU A 129 16.24 18.47 -6.30
CA LEU A 129 17.03 17.45 -5.60
C LEU A 129 16.20 16.33 -4.98
N ARG A 130 14.87 16.48 -4.85
CA ARG A 130 13.99 15.46 -4.29
C ARG A 130 12.57 15.57 -4.84
N PRO A 131 11.86 14.46 -5.09
CA PRO A 131 10.45 14.50 -5.44
C PRO A 131 9.62 15.04 -4.28
N ALA A 132 8.38 15.41 -4.59
CA ALA A 132 7.39 15.71 -3.56
C ALA A 132 7.10 14.47 -2.72
N VAL A 133 6.83 14.67 -1.43
CA VAL A 133 6.68 13.60 -0.44
C VAL A 133 5.52 13.89 0.47
N ASP A 134 4.64 12.90 0.61
CA ASP A 134 3.56 12.89 1.59
C ASP A 134 3.95 11.98 2.75
N GLU A 135 4.23 12.59 3.90
CA GLU A 135 4.58 11.83 5.10
C GLU A 135 3.33 11.50 5.93
N VAL A 136 3.10 10.22 6.21
CA VAL A 136 1.98 9.76 7.04
C VAL A 136 2.49 9.10 8.32
N ASP A 137 2.00 9.61 9.44
CA ASP A 137 2.28 9.03 10.75
C ASP A 137 1.38 7.80 10.98
N ALA A 138 1.99 6.69 11.39
CA ALA A 138 1.31 5.42 11.64
C ALA A 138 1.62 4.88 13.05
N CYS A 139 0.62 4.24 13.66
CA CYS A 139 0.76 3.62 14.97
C CYS A 139 0.67 2.09 14.88
N ARG A 140 1.39 1.39 15.78
CA ARG A 140 1.44 -0.08 15.77
C ARG A 140 0.15 -0.71 16.29
N VAL A 141 -0.21 -1.82 15.66
CA VAL A 141 -1.22 -2.76 16.16
C VAL A 141 -0.53 -4.11 16.35
N CYS A 142 -0.89 -4.85 17.39
CA CYS A 142 -0.22 -6.12 17.71
C CYS A 142 -0.36 -7.19 16.61
N CYS A 143 -1.44 -7.15 15.83
CA CYS A 143 -1.73 -8.12 14.78
C CYS A 143 -2.77 -7.56 13.80
N TYR A 144 -2.78 -8.09 12.58
CA TYR A 144 -3.87 -7.84 11.64
C TYR A 144 -5.17 -8.48 12.15
N PRO A 145 -6.33 -7.79 12.02
CA PRO A 145 -7.62 -8.48 12.08
C PRO A 145 -7.76 -9.44 10.89
N PRO A 146 -8.78 -10.32 10.85
CA PRO A 146 -8.99 -11.22 9.73
C PRO A 146 -9.01 -10.48 8.37
N ILE A 147 -8.09 -10.85 7.48
CA ILE A 147 -7.94 -10.25 6.16
C ILE A 147 -8.77 -11.04 5.15
N ALA A 148 -9.83 -10.43 4.62
CA ALA A 148 -10.85 -11.13 3.83
C ALA A 148 -10.29 -11.96 2.65
N PRO A 149 -9.38 -11.45 1.79
CA PRO A 149 -8.79 -12.25 0.71
C PRO A 149 -8.00 -13.49 1.18
N LEU A 150 -7.58 -13.53 2.45
CA LEU A 150 -6.74 -14.58 3.03
C LEU A 150 -7.52 -15.51 3.96
N LEU A 151 -8.85 -15.39 4.01
CA LEU A 151 -9.69 -16.34 4.73
C LEU A 151 -9.68 -17.70 4.00
N PRO A 152 -9.68 -18.84 4.72
CA PRO A 152 -9.54 -20.17 4.10
C PRO A 152 -10.53 -20.44 2.96
N HIS A 153 -11.81 -20.12 3.16
CA HIS A 153 -12.87 -20.30 2.16
C HIS A 153 -12.73 -19.36 0.94
N ARG A 154 -12.04 -18.21 1.09
CA ARG A 154 -11.78 -17.26 0.01
C ARG A 154 -10.55 -17.65 -0.80
N ILE A 155 -9.55 -18.22 -0.13
CA ILE A 155 -8.35 -18.76 -0.79
C ILE A 155 -8.74 -19.89 -1.73
N SER A 156 -9.57 -20.84 -1.28
CA SER A 156 -10.00 -21.98 -2.10
C SER A 156 -10.78 -21.58 -3.35
N SER A 157 -11.43 -20.41 -3.34
CA SER A 157 -12.20 -19.88 -4.47
C SER A 157 -11.50 -18.71 -5.19
N SER A 158 -10.22 -18.45 -4.89
CA SER A 158 -9.49 -17.29 -5.41
C SER A 158 -8.89 -17.56 -6.78
N ASN A 159 -8.90 -16.54 -7.64
CA ASN A 159 -8.12 -16.52 -8.89
C ASN A 159 -6.73 -15.90 -8.71
N ILE A 160 -6.35 -15.52 -7.48
CA ILE A 160 -5.00 -15.03 -7.18
C ILE A 160 -4.07 -16.23 -7.17
N SER A 161 -2.90 -16.10 -7.83
CA SER A 161 -1.88 -17.15 -7.86
C SER A 161 -1.57 -17.67 -6.45
N PRO A 162 -1.46 -19.00 -6.25
CA PRO A 162 -1.06 -19.59 -4.97
C PRO A 162 0.26 -19.01 -4.43
N SER A 163 1.22 -18.71 -5.31
CA SER A 163 2.48 -18.09 -4.92
C SER A 163 2.31 -16.69 -4.31
N VAL A 164 1.37 -15.90 -4.84
CA VAL A 164 1.05 -14.57 -4.31
C VAL A 164 0.30 -14.70 -3.00
N LEU A 165 -0.68 -15.60 -2.90
CA LEU A 165 -1.40 -15.86 -1.65
C LEU A 165 -0.48 -16.29 -0.51
N ASN A 166 0.45 -17.22 -0.78
CA ASN A 166 1.45 -17.66 0.20
C ASN A 166 2.36 -16.49 0.63
N THR A 167 2.73 -15.62 -0.31
CA THR A 167 3.53 -14.42 -0.01
C THR A 167 2.77 -13.46 0.90
N LEU A 168 1.50 -13.22 0.62
CA LEU A 168 0.63 -12.36 1.44
C LEU A 168 0.41 -12.92 2.85
N GLN A 169 0.18 -14.23 2.97
CA GLN A 169 0.06 -14.89 4.28
C GLN A 169 1.35 -14.76 5.10
N GLY A 170 2.51 -14.98 4.47
CA GLY A 170 3.80 -14.78 5.13
C GLY A 170 4.05 -13.34 5.56
N GLU A 171 3.53 -12.37 4.83
CA GLU A 171 3.70 -10.95 5.15
C GLU A 171 2.93 -10.49 6.39
N LEU A 172 1.83 -11.16 6.74
CA LEU A 172 1.05 -10.85 7.95
C LEU A 172 1.88 -10.92 9.23
N SER A 173 2.89 -11.80 9.25
CA SER A 173 3.80 -11.98 10.40
C SER A 173 5.11 -11.21 10.27
N LYS A 174 5.52 -10.86 9.04
CA LYS A 174 6.79 -10.15 8.77
C LYS A 174 6.65 -8.64 8.89
N SER A 175 5.56 -8.11 8.35
CA SER A 175 5.31 -6.68 8.34
C SER A 175 4.65 -6.23 9.64
N PRO A 176 4.97 -5.04 10.16
CA PRO A 176 4.26 -4.52 11.31
C PRO A 176 2.83 -4.14 10.92
N CYS A 177 1.85 -4.75 11.59
CA CYS A 177 0.47 -4.29 11.50
C CYS A 177 0.37 -2.88 12.09
N HIS A 178 -0.35 -2.01 11.40
CA HIS A 178 -0.41 -0.60 11.76
C HIS A 178 -1.74 0.02 11.37
N VAL A 179 -2.00 1.17 11.97
CA VAL A 179 -3.15 2.01 11.70
C VAL A 179 -2.69 3.40 11.31
N VAL A 180 -3.46 4.02 10.42
CA VAL A 180 -3.24 5.38 9.92
C VAL A 180 -4.49 6.22 10.19
N HIS A 181 -4.33 7.54 10.19
CA HIS A 181 -5.50 8.40 10.29
C HIS A 181 -6.22 8.45 8.95
N ALA A 182 -7.20 7.59 8.81
CA ALA A 182 -8.18 7.64 7.74
C ALA A 182 -9.51 7.31 8.40
N ALA A 183 -10.33 8.33 8.63
CA ALA A 183 -11.67 8.13 9.17
C ALA A 183 -12.70 8.37 8.06
N PRO A 184 -13.83 7.65 8.06
CA PRO A 184 -14.94 7.94 7.16
C PRO A 184 -15.38 9.41 7.26
N PRO A 185 -16.04 9.96 6.22
CA PRO A 185 -16.60 11.30 6.27
C PRO A 185 -17.41 11.50 7.56
N ARG A 186 -17.24 12.65 8.23
CA ARG A 186 -17.86 13.02 9.52
C ARG A 186 -17.35 12.25 10.75
N GLN A 187 -16.36 11.36 10.61
CA GLN A 187 -15.76 10.61 11.73
C GLN A 187 -14.29 10.98 12.01
N ALA A 188 -13.82 12.05 11.37
CA ALA A 188 -12.55 12.71 11.58
C ALA A 188 -12.12 12.74 13.06
N GLY A 189 -10.91 12.27 13.36
CA GLY A 189 -10.31 12.32 14.70
C GLY A 189 -10.92 11.38 15.74
N LYS A 190 -11.87 10.51 15.34
CA LYS A 190 -12.55 9.53 16.21
C LYS A 190 -12.18 8.08 15.91
N GLN A 191 -11.50 7.84 14.79
CA GLN A 191 -11.13 6.50 14.32
C GLN A 191 -9.79 6.51 13.59
N LEU A 192 -9.12 5.37 13.63
CA LEU A 192 -7.96 5.07 12.79
C LEU A 192 -8.28 3.85 11.93
N ARG A 193 -7.80 3.83 10.68
CA ARG A 193 -7.99 2.71 9.76
C ARG A 193 -6.82 1.75 9.89
N VAL A 194 -7.11 0.46 10.02
CA VAL A 194 -6.11 -0.61 9.85
C VAL A 194 -5.63 -0.56 8.41
N SER A 195 -4.33 -0.35 8.24
CA SER A 195 -3.72 -0.23 6.92
C SER A 195 -3.23 -1.59 6.44
N THR A 196 -3.55 -1.92 5.19
CA THR A 196 -3.10 -3.12 4.49
C THR A 196 -2.06 -2.81 3.42
N THR A 197 -1.43 -1.63 3.46
CA THR A 197 -0.56 -1.14 2.37
C THR A 197 0.60 -2.09 2.02
N PHE A 198 1.14 -2.84 2.99
CA PHE A 198 2.18 -3.84 2.70
C PHE A 198 1.64 -5.03 1.91
N LEU A 199 0.42 -5.48 2.23
CA LEU A 199 -0.26 -6.55 1.51
C LEU A 199 -0.67 -6.07 0.11
N GLU A 200 -1.20 -4.86 0.00
CA GLU A 200 -1.54 -4.22 -1.28
C GLU A 200 -0.32 -4.10 -2.19
N LYS A 201 0.82 -3.63 -1.65
CA LYS A 201 2.09 -3.54 -2.36
C LYS A 201 2.53 -4.89 -2.92
N LEU A 202 2.48 -5.94 -2.11
CA LEU A 202 2.87 -7.29 -2.57
C LEU A 202 1.90 -7.86 -3.59
N LEU A 203 0.59 -7.62 -3.42
CA LEU A 203 -0.43 -8.04 -4.38
C LEU A 203 -0.18 -7.40 -5.75
N LEU A 204 0.07 -6.09 -5.78
CA LEU A 204 0.32 -5.36 -7.02
C LEU A 204 1.63 -5.79 -7.69
N ARG A 205 2.71 -5.98 -6.92
CA ARG A 205 3.96 -6.54 -7.45
C ARG A 205 3.81 -7.97 -7.99
N GLY A 206 2.80 -8.70 -7.52
CA GLY A 206 2.45 -10.05 -7.96
C GLY A 206 1.73 -10.13 -9.31
N LEU A 207 1.27 -9.00 -9.87
CA LEU A 207 0.51 -9.00 -11.12
C LEU A 207 1.33 -9.50 -12.32
N SER A 208 0.65 -10.20 -13.24
CA SER A 208 1.17 -10.49 -14.57
C SER A 208 1.25 -9.22 -15.41
N THR A 209 1.94 -9.28 -16.57
CA THR A 209 1.97 -8.16 -17.51
C THR A 209 0.57 -7.70 -17.92
N LEU A 210 -0.33 -8.63 -18.25
CA LEU A 210 -1.69 -8.29 -18.67
C LEU A 210 -2.50 -7.66 -17.53
N GLN A 211 -2.41 -8.23 -16.33
CA GLN A 211 -3.10 -7.68 -15.16
C GLN A 211 -2.58 -6.28 -14.79
N GLY A 212 -1.26 -6.08 -14.83
CA GLY A 212 -0.63 -4.79 -14.58
C GLY A 212 -1.00 -3.74 -15.63
N GLN A 213 -1.04 -4.12 -16.91
CA GLN A 213 -1.51 -3.26 -18.00
C GLN A 213 -2.96 -2.81 -17.80
N LEU A 214 -3.84 -3.74 -17.42
CA LEU A 214 -5.23 -3.42 -17.10
C LEU A 214 -5.31 -2.45 -15.91
N PHE A 215 -4.57 -2.73 -14.83
CA PHE A 215 -4.52 -1.87 -13.65
C PHE A 215 -4.06 -0.45 -13.98
N VAL A 216 -2.97 -0.29 -14.73
CA VAL A 216 -2.47 1.03 -15.16
C VAL A 216 -3.50 1.75 -16.02
N THR A 217 -4.14 1.04 -16.96
CA THR A 217 -5.17 1.61 -17.83
C THR A 217 -6.37 2.11 -17.01
N LEU A 218 -6.88 1.30 -16.10
CA LEU A 218 -7.99 1.69 -15.21
C LEU A 218 -7.60 2.89 -14.34
N LYS A 219 -6.40 2.86 -13.76
CA LYS A 219 -5.89 3.97 -12.94
C LYS A 219 -5.80 5.26 -13.76
N TYR A 220 -5.38 5.20 -15.01
CA TYR A 220 -5.29 6.36 -15.89
C TYR A 220 -6.67 6.92 -16.27
N LEU A 221 -7.66 6.05 -16.50
CA LEU A 221 -9.02 6.45 -16.90
C LEU A 221 -9.87 7.02 -15.76
N VAL A 222 -9.65 6.56 -14.53
CA VAL A 222 -10.46 6.92 -13.35
C VAL A 222 -9.84 8.09 -12.56
N LYS A 223 -8.62 8.51 -12.92
CA LYS A 223 -7.90 9.60 -12.25
C LYS A 223 -8.60 10.94 -12.39
#